data_AF-A0A496PWF7-F1
#
_entry.id   AF-A0A496PWF7-F1
#
_cell.length_a   1.000
_cell.length_b   1.000
_cell.length_c   1.000
_cell.angle_alpha   90.00
_cell.angle_beta   90.00
_cell.angle_gamma   90.00
#
_symmetry.space_group_name_H-M   'P 1'
#
loop_
_entity.id
_entity.type
_entity.pdbx_description
1 polymer ?
#
loop_
_entity_poly.entity_id
_entity_poly.type
_entity_poly.pdbx_seq_one_letter_code
_entity_poly.pdbx_strand_id
1 'polypeptide(L)'
;MAISEKLYKNMQKEIVTLALSINEVVGKFKQLSNPLSESQERVPKATEQLDKISEQTEVATHQMLDKVEKITQREDEVSQGLKKIKDNTISGDFSNIVPTIDTLLEKVNLNSEDAYVIMDALQFQDITSQQMNHAASLLEDIEDRLHSIIGVIQGSQETEDAVPASASPRKERAYDPNADYTDKKASQSDIDSLFSSGK
;
A
#
# COMPACT_ATOMS: atom_id res chain seq x y z
N MET A 1 69.84 -22.96 -20.48
CA MET A 1 68.57 -23.58 -20.92
C MET A 1 67.57 -23.79 -19.79
N ALA A 2 67.94 -24.41 -18.66
CA ALA A 2 67.02 -24.71 -17.54
C ALA A 2 66.31 -23.51 -16.87
N ILE A 3 66.91 -22.31 -16.88
CA ILE A 3 66.32 -21.10 -16.30
C ILE A 3 65.13 -20.58 -17.13
N SER A 4 65.22 -20.69 -18.46
CA SER A 4 64.16 -20.28 -19.40
C SER A 4 62.92 -21.18 -19.27
N GLU A 5 63.12 -22.47 -19.02
CA GLU A 5 62.06 -23.47 -18.89
C GLU A 5 61.29 -23.32 -17.56
N LYS A 6 62.02 -22.99 -16.48
CA LYS A 6 61.43 -22.67 -15.17
C LYS A 6 60.64 -21.37 -15.19
N LEU A 7 61.11 -20.35 -15.92
CA LEU A 7 60.42 -19.08 -16.11
C LEU A 7 59.11 -19.26 -16.91
N TYR A 8 59.15 -20.07 -17.98
CA TYR A 8 57.98 -20.42 -18.79
C TYR A 8 56.90 -21.15 -17.98
N LYS A 9 57.31 -22.12 -17.13
CA LYS A 9 56.40 -22.82 -16.21
C LYS A 9 55.75 -21.90 -15.18
N ASN A 10 56.51 -20.93 -14.66
CA ASN A 10 55.98 -19.95 -13.70
C ASN A 10 54.99 -19.00 -14.36
N MET A 11 55.30 -18.50 -15.56
CA MET A 11 54.35 -17.68 -16.33
C MET A 11 53.08 -18.45 -16.70
N GLN A 12 53.19 -19.72 -17.12
CA GLN A 12 52.02 -20.56 -17.34
C GLN A 12 51.18 -20.73 -16.08
N LYS A 13 51.82 -20.97 -14.92
CA LYS A 13 51.12 -21.03 -13.63
C LYS A 13 50.40 -19.72 -13.33
N GLU A 14 51.05 -18.57 -13.47
CA GLU A 14 50.41 -17.28 -13.20
C GLU A 14 49.26 -16.96 -14.16
N ILE A 15 49.41 -17.26 -15.45
CA ILE A 15 48.33 -17.10 -16.44
C ILE A 15 47.14 -18.00 -16.09
N VAL A 16 47.40 -19.24 -15.67
CA VAL A 16 46.33 -20.16 -15.24
C VAL A 16 45.65 -19.66 -13.97
N THR A 17 46.42 -19.18 -12.99
CA THR A 17 45.87 -18.60 -11.76
C THR A 17 45.03 -17.37 -12.08
N LEU A 18 45.53 -16.46 -12.92
CA LEU A 18 44.81 -15.26 -13.34
C LEU A 18 43.52 -15.60 -14.11
N ALA A 19 43.57 -16.58 -15.02
CA ALA A 19 42.41 -17.05 -15.75
C ALA A 19 41.35 -17.66 -14.81
N LEU A 20 41.76 -18.40 -13.80
CA LEU A 20 40.87 -18.93 -12.76
C LEU A 20 40.24 -17.81 -11.93
N SER A 21 41.04 -16.81 -11.49
CA SER A 21 40.53 -15.66 -10.74
C SER A 21 39.55 -14.82 -11.56
N ILE A 22 39.82 -14.60 -12.84
CA ILE A 22 38.90 -13.89 -13.74
C ILE A 22 37.59 -14.67 -13.87
N ASN A 23 37.66 -15.99 -14.03
CA ASN A 23 36.47 -16.83 -14.13
C ASN A 23 35.63 -16.80 -12.84
N GLU A 24 36.28 -16.73 -11.67
CA GLU A 24 35.61 -16.57 -10.38
C GLU A 24 34.90 -15.21 -10.27
N VAL A 25 35.56 -14.11 -10.67
CA VAL A 25 34.97 -12.76 -10.69
C VAL A 25 33.78 -12.70 -11.65
N VAL A 26 33.90 -13.30 -12.84
CA VAL A 26 32.80 -13.39 -13.82
C VAL A 26 31.64 -14.21 -13.25
N GLY A 27 31.92 -15.28 -12.49
CA GLY A 27 30.92 -16.07 -11.77
C GLY A 27 30.16 -15.24 -10.73
N LYS A 28 30.88 -14.52 -9.87
CA LYS A 28 30.30 -13.61 -8.86
C LYS A 28 29.49 -12.48 -9.51
N PHE A 29 29.97 -11.93 -10.62
CA PHE A 29 29.24 -10.90 -11.37
C PHE A 29 27.91 -11.42 -11.92
N LYS A 30 27.87 -12.65 -12.47
CA LYS A 30 26.62 -13.28 -12.90
C LYS A 30 25.66 -13.54 -11.73
N GLN A 31 26.17 -13.88 -10.56
CA GLN A 31 25.35 -14.03 -9.35
C GLN A 31 24.75 -12.70 -8.87
N LEU A 32 25.41 -11.57 -9.14
CA LEU A 32 24.92 -10.23 -8.80
C LEU A 32 23.90 -9.69 -9.80
N SER A 33 23.99 -10.04 -11.09
CA SER A 33 23.15 -9.42 -12.12
C SER A 33 21.67 -9.73 -11.97
N ASN A 34 21.31 -10.95 -11.55
CA ASN A 34 19.92 -11.35 -11.35
C ASN A 34 19.22 -10.60 -10.20
N PRO A 35 19.74 -10.63 -8.95
CA PRO A 35 19.10 -9.91 -7.85
C PRO A 35 19.10 -8.39 -8.06
N LEU A 36 20.10 -7.84 -8.74
CA LEU A 36 20.13 -6.41 -9.08
C LEU A 36 19.06 -6.05 -10.12
N SER A 37 18.92 -6.85 -11.18
CA SER A 37 17.91 -6.65 -12.22
C SER A 37 16.49 -6.76 -11.66
N GLU A 38 16.25 -7.71 -10.76
CA GLU A 38 14.95 -7.86 -10.12
C GLU A 38 14.65 -6.72 -9.13
N SER A 39 15.66 -6.24 -8.38
CA SER A 39 15.51 -5.06 -7.51
C SER A 39 15.19 -3.79 -8.31
N GLN A 40 15.85 -3.62 -9.46
CA GLN A 40 15.59 -2.51 -10.38
C GLN A 40 14.14 -2.49 -10.89
N GLU A 41 13.49 -3.65 -10.99
CA GLU A 41 12.09 -3.75 -11.41
C GLU A 41 11.11 -3.63 -10.22
N ARG A 42 11.45 -4.18 -9.06
CA ARG A 42 10.54 -4.24 -7.90
C ARG A 42 10.51 -2.96 -7.08
N VAL A 43 11.63 -2.24 -6.93
CA VAL A 43 11.66 -0.97 -6.16
C VAL A 43 10.65 0.04 -6.71
N PRO A 44 10.61 0.33 -8.03
CA PRO A 44 9.62 1.26 -8.57
C PRO A 44 8.17 0.81 -8.32
N LYS A 45 7.88 -0.50 -8.40
CA LYS A 45 6.53 -1.04 -8.15
C LYS A 45 6.08 -0.86 -6.70
N ALA A 46 6.98 -1.06 -5.74
CA ALA A 46 6.67 -0.77 -4.34
C ALA A 46 6.36 0.72 -4.13
N THR A 47 7.15 1.61 -4.75
CA THR A 47 6.92 3.06 -4.68
C THR A 47 5.59 3.44 -5.32
N GLU A 48 5.30 2.98 -6.54
CA GLU A 48 4.03 3.23 -7.22
C GLU A 48 2.83 2.75 -6.41
N GLN A 49 2.98 1.60 -5.74
CA GLN A 49 1.93 1.08 -4.88
C GLN A 49 1.73 1.93 -3.62
N LEU A 50 2.80 2.46 -3.00
CA LEU A 50 2.70 3.40 -1.89
C LEU A 50 2.06 4.73 -2.32
N ASP A 51 2.36 5.21 -3.53
CA ASP A 51 1.76 6.42 -4.08
C ASP A 51 0.25 6.22 -4.31
N LYS A 52 -0.16 5.09 -4.88
CA LYS A 52 -1.58 4.73 -5.06
C LYS A 52 -2.32 4.67 -3.72
N ILE A 53 -1.70 4.10 -2.69
CA ILE A 53 -2.26 4.07 -1.34
C ILE A 53 -2.47 5.49 -0.80
N SER A 54 -1.49 6.36 -1.00
CA SER A 54 -1.54 7.75 -0.56
C SER A 54 -2.70 8.49 -1.24
N GLU A 55 -2.83 8.35 -2.55
CA GLU A 55 -3.91 8.93 -3.35
C GLU A 55 -5.29 8.43 -2.90
N GLN A 56 -5.46 7.11 -2.74
CA GLN A 56 -6.74 6.53 -2.28
C GLN A 56 -7.11 7.02 -0.87
N THR A 57 -6.11 7.20 0.01
CA THR A 57 -6.30 7.75 1.35
C THR A 57 -6.72 9.22 1.30
N GLU A 58 -6.09 10.02 0.44
CA GLU A 58 -6.44 11.42 0.24
C GLU A 58 -7.89 11.57 -0.27
N VAL A 59 -8.27 10.80 -1.29
CA VAL A 59 -9.63 10.81 -1.84
C VAL A 59 -10.67 10.44 -0.78
N ALA A 60 -10.44 9.37 -0.02
CA ALA A 60 -11.38 8.93 1.00
C ALA A 60 -11.49 9.94 2.16
N THR A 61 -10.37 10.51 2.61
CA THR A 61 -10.38 11.52 3.67
C THR A 61 -11.05 12.83 3.22
N HIS A 62 -10.85 13.24 1.96
CA HIS A 62 -11.53 14.41 1.41
C HIS A 62 -13.05 14.17 1.33
N GLN A 63 -13.48 13.01 0.83
CA GLN A 63 -14.89 12.63 0.81
C GLN A 63 -15.52 12.64 2.20
N MET A 64 -14.82 12.11 3.21
CA MET A 64 -15.29 12.16 4.60
C MET A 64 -15.42 13.59 5.11
N LEU A 65 -14.43 14.45 4.84
CA LEU A 65 -14.44 15.84 5.29
C LEU A 65 -15.61 16.62 4.69
N ASP A 66 -15.85 16.46 3.39
CA ASP A 66 -17.00 17.06 2.69
C ASP A 66 -18.35 16.64 3.28
N LYS A 67 -18.46 15.36 3.68
CA LYS A 67 -19.68 14.83 4.29
C LYS A 67 -19.86 15.34 5.72
N VAL A 68 -18.79 15.41 6.50
CA VAL A 68 -18.82 16.00 7.84
C VAL A 68 -19.23 17.47 7.78
N GLU A 69 -18.70 18.26 6.84
CA GLU A 69 -19.07 19.66 6.67
C GLU A 69 -20.57 19.83 6.32
N LYS A 70 -21.11 18.97 5.47
CA LYS A 70 -22.56 18.97 5.18
C LYS A 70 -23.39 18.62 6.40
N ILE A 71 -22.96 17.63 7.20
CA ILE A 71 -23.63 17.25 8.44
C ILE A 71 -23.64 18.41 9.43
N THR A 72 -22.50 19.08 9.64
CA THR A 72 -22.38 20.20 10.58
C THR A 72 -23.23 21.39 10.14
N GLN A 73 -23.22 21.73 8.85
CA GLN A 73 -24.10 22.78 8.31
C GLN A 73 -25.58 22.45 8.54
N ARG A 74 -26.00 21.22 8.25
CA ARG A 74 -27.40 20.82 8.46
C ARG A 74 -27.76 20.78 9.95
N GLU A 75 -26.84 20.39 10.83
CA GLU A 75 -27.06 20.48 12.28
C GLU A 75 -27.33 21.92 12.75
N ASP A 76 -26.57 22.89 12.24
CA ASP A 76 -26.81 24.31 12.55
C ASP A 76 -28.19 24.77 12.04
N GLU A 77 -28.56 24.37 10.83
CA GLU A 77 -29.88 24.64 10.26
C GLU A 77 -30.99 23.97 11.08
N VAL A 78 -30.76 22.75 11.59
CA VAL A 78 -31.70 22.05 12.47
C VAL A 78 -31.86 22.80 13.80
N SER A 79 -30.76 23.20 14.43
CA SER A 79 -30.76 23.98 15.66
C SER A 79 -31.50 25.31 15.50
N GLN A 80 -31.29 26.01 14.38
CA GLN A 80 -32.02 27.24 14.06
C GLN A 80 -33.51 26.99 13.80
N GLY A 81 -33.85 25.92 13.08
CA GLY A 81 -35.25 25.55 12.85
C GLY A 81 -36.00 25.22 14.14
N LEU A 82 -35.35 24.52 15.08
CA LEU A 82 -35.90 24.26 16.41
C LEU A 82 -36.14 25.54 17.22
N LYS A 83 -35.23 26.53 17.14
CA LYS A 83 -35.44 27.85 17.75
C LYS A 83 -36.66 28.57 17.13
N LYS A 84 -36.79 28.55 15.81
CA LYS A 84 -37.96 29.13 15.11
C LYS A 84 -39.27 28.46 15.53
N ILE A 85 -39.29 27.14 15.69
CA ILE A 85 -40.47 26.42 16.19
C ILE A 85 -40.83 26.88 17.60
N LYS A 86 -39.84 27.02 18.49
CA LYS A 86 -40.06 27.55 19.84
C LYS A 86 -40.67 28.94 19.82
N ASP A 87 -40.15 29.84 18.99
CA ASP A 87 -40.62 31.23 18.89
C ASP A 87 -42.03 31.33 18.28
N ASN A 88 -42.32 30.51 17.25
CA ASN A 88 -43.65 30.43 16.62
C ASN A 88 -44.71 29.85 17.57
N THR A 89 -44.32 28.90 18.42
CA THR A 89 -45.20 28.34 19.47
C THR A 89 -45.56 29.40 20.51
N ILE A 90 -44.60 30.25 20.91
CA ILE A 90 -44.83 31.36 21.84
C ILE A 90 -45.70 32.47 21.21
N SER A 91 -45.54 32.69 19.90
CA SER A 91 -46.27 33.71 19.14
C SER A 91 -47.69 33.29 18.73
N GLY A 92 -48.06 32.02 18.92
CA GLY A 92 -49.38 31.48 18.60
C GLY A 92 -49.63 31.19 17.11
N ASP A 93 -48.60 31.26 16.26
CA ASP A 93 -48.70 30.90 14.83
C ASP A 93 -48.32 29.43 14.62
N PHE A 94 -49.35 28.58 14.56
CA PHE A 94 -49.20 27.14 14.35
C PHE A 94 -49.10 26.75 12.87
N SER A 95 -49.37 27.66 11.94
CA SER A 95 -49.48 27.32 10.51
C SER A 95 -48.13 26.94 9.89
N ASN A 96 -47.04 27.48 10.43
CA ASN A 96 -45.68 27.27 9.92
C ASN A 96 -44.87 26.24 10.73
N ILE A 97 -45.42 25.70 11.82
CA ILE A 97 -44.71 24.76 12.69
C ILE A 97 -44.56 23.39 12.03
N VAL A 98 -45.66 22.83 11.53
CA VAL A 98 -45.69 21.51 10.87
C VAL A 98 -44.73 21.45 9.66
N PRO A 99 -44.77 22.38 8.68
CA PRO A 99 -43.84 22.32 7.55
C PRO A 99 -42.37 22.54 7.95
N THR A 100 -42.11 23.29 9.02
CA THR A 100 -40.75 23.43 9.57
C THR A 100 -40.28 22.11 10.17
N ILE A 101 -41.13 21.39 10.90
CA ILE A 101 -40.83 20.07 11.46
C ILE A 101 -40.55 19.05 10.34
N ASP A 102 -41.36 19.04 9.28
CA ASP A 102 -41.15 18.13 8.14
C ASP A 102 -39.78 18.37 7.47
N THR A 103 -39.42 19.65 7.27
CA THR A 103 -38.12 20.04 6.72
C THR A 103 -36.96 19.63 7.64
N LEU A 104 -37.15 19.71 8.96
CA LEU A 104 -36.14 19.27 9.93
C LEU A 104 -35.97 17.76 9.93
N LEU A 105 -37.05 17.00 9.86
CA LEU A 105 -37.02 15.54 9.76
C LEU A 105 -36.26 15.09 8.51
N GLU A 106 -36.49 15.75 7.37
CA GLU A 106 -35.74 15.50 6.14
C GLU A 106 -34.24 15.74 6.33
N LYS A 107 -33.84 16.87 6.93
CA LYS A 107 -32.42 17.17 7.20
C LYS A 107 -31.76 16.18 8.15
N VAL A 108 -32.47 15.71 9.18
CA VAL A 108 -31.98 14.67 10.09
C VAL A 108 -31.77 13.35 9.36
N ASN A 109 -32.69 12.96 8.49
CA ASN A 109 -32.55 11.75 7.68
C ASN A 109 -31.34 11.85 6.73
N LEU A 110 -31.14 13.00 6.07
CA LEU A 110 -29.97 13.24 5.23
C LEU A 110 -28.65 13.19 6.01
N ASN A 111 -28.63 13.67 7.25
CA ASN A 111 -27.44 13.53 8.12
C ASN A 111 -27.15 12.06 8.44
N SER A 112 -28.19 11.26 8.69
CA SER A 112 -28.02 9.83 8.93
C SER A 112 -27.52 9.10 7.68
N GLU A 113 -28.01 9.48 6.49
CA GLU A 113 -27.52 8.93 5.22
C GLU A 113 -26.05 9.29 4.97
N ASP A 114 -25.66 10.56 5.14
CA ASP A 114 -24.28 10.99 4.98
C ASP A 114 -23.34 10.34 6.01
N ALA A 115 -23.82 10.03 7.22
CA ALA A 115 -23.07 9.25 8.21
C ALA A 115 -22.81 7.80 7.75
N TYR A 116 -23.77 7.16 7.07
CA TYR A 116 -23.54 5.85 6.46
C TYR A 116 -22.52 5.92 5.32
N VAL A 117 -22.52 6.99 4.53
CA VAL A 117 -21.51 7.20 3.49
C VAL A 117 -20.10 7.36 4.09
N ILE A 118 -19.97 8.09 5.19
CA ILE A 118 -18.69 8.18 5.93
C ILE A 118 -18.25 6.80 6.43
N MET A 119 -19.19 6.02 6.97
CA MET A 119 -18.92 4.67 7.46
C MET A 119 -18.49 3.71 6.34
N ASP A 120 -19.06 3.85 5.14
CA ASP A 120 -18.63 3.10 3.96
C ASP A 120 -17.26 3.56 3.48
N ALA A 121 -17.01 4.87 3.45
CA ALA A 121 -15.72 5.44 3.08
C ALA A 121 -14.59 4.90 3.97
N LEU A 122 -14.81 4.78 5.28
CA LEU A 122 -13.84 4.21 6.24
C LEU A 122 -13.30 2.81 5.86
N GLN A 123 -13.96 2.07 4.97
CA GLN A 123 -13.43 0.81 4.43
C GLN A 123 -12.08 0.98 3.70
N PHE A 124 -11.72 2.20 3.29
CA PHE A 124 -10.39 2.47 2.74
C PHE A 124 -9.28 2.01 3.71
N GLN A 125 -9.51 2.06 5.02
CA GLN A 125 -8.53 1.68 6.04
C GLN A 125 -8.06 0.22 5.92
N ASP A 126 -8.97 -0.71 5.62
CA ASP A 126 -8.66 -2.13 5.47
C ASP A 126 -7.86 -2.36 4.18
N ILE A 127 -8.31 -1.77 3.06
CA ILE A 127 -7.63 -1.86 1.77
C ILE A 127 -6.24 -1.22 1.82
N THR A 128 -6.11 -0.04 2.41
CA THR A 128 -4.83 0.66 2.62
C THR A 128 -3.91 -0.17 3.50
N SER A 129 -4.40 -0.76 4.60
CA SER A 129 -3.57 -1.62 5.47
C SER A 129 -3.06 -2.85 4.73
N GLN A 130 -3.92 -3.47 3.93
CA GLN A 130 -3.55 -4.57 3.06
C GLN A 130 -2.45 -4.12 2.09
N GLN A 131 -2.72 -3.12 1.25
CA GLN A 131 -1.76 -2.71 0.21
C GLN A 131 -0.42 -2.22 0.81
N MET A 132 -0.44 -1.59 1.99
CA MET A 132 0.75 -1.17 2.72
C MET A 132 1.58 -2.38 3.17
N ASN A 133 0.92 -3.45 3.63
CA ASN A 133 1.61 -4.69 4.01
C ASN A 133 2.26 -5.37 2.79
N HIS A 134 1.64 -5.29 1.62
CA HIS A 134 2.24 -5.80 0.38
C HIS A 134 3.47 -5.01 -0.04
N ALA A 135 3.35 -3.69 -0.11
CA ALA A 135 4.48 -2.81 -0.42
C ALA A 135 5.63 -3.07 0.56
N ALA A 136 5.33 -3.22 1.86
CA ALA A 136 6.32 -3.58 2.87
C ALA A 136 6.97 -4.95 2.60
N SER A 137 6.20 -5.98 2.24
CA SER A 137 6.77 -7.29 1.89
C SER A 137 7.64 -7.24 0.64
N LEU A 138 7.27 -6.42 -0.36
CA LEU A 138 8.07 -6.23 -1.56
C LEU A 138 9.40 -5.56 -1.23
N LEU A 139 9.40 -4.59 -0.31
CA LEU A 139 10.60 -3.92 0.18
C LEU A 139 11.48 -4.86 1.02
N GLU A 140 10.89 -5.73 1.84
CA GLU A 140 11.62 -6.76 2.61
C GLU A 140 12.30 -7.77 1.65
N ASP A 141 11.61 -8.20 0.59
CA ASP A 141 12.20 -9.03 -0.48
C ASP A 141 13.37 -8.33 -1.19
N ILE A 142 13.29 -7.01 -1.37
CA ILE A 142 14.36 -6.20 -1.96
C ILE A 142 15.55 -6.10 -0.99
N GLU A 143 15.28 -5.90 0.29
CA GLU A 143 16.28 -5.84 1.37
C GLU A 143 17.09 -7.14 1.44
N ASP A 144 16.42 -8.30 1.48
CA ASP A 144 17.05 -9.62 1.49
C ASP A 144 17.97 -9.84 0.27
N ARG A 145 17.55 -9.33 -0.90
CA ARG A 145 18.33 -9.42 -2.14
C ARG A 145 19.53 -8.49 -2.14
N LEU A 146 19.38 -7.25 -1.66
CA LEU A 146 20.51 -6.33 -1.50
C LEU A 146 21.52 -6.87 -0.49
N HIS A 147 21.07 -7.50 0.59
CA HIS A 147 21.94 -8.23 1.53
C HIS A 147 22.69 -9.37 0.85
N SER A 148 22.01 -10.14 -0.01
CA SER A 148 22.65 -11.21 -0.79
C SER A 148 23.73 -10.67 -1.74
N ILE A 149 23.47 -9.52 -2.38
CA ILE A 149 24.44 -8.81 -3.24
C ILE A 149 25.66 -8.38 -2.42
N ILE A 150 25.44 -7.77 -1.24
CA ILE A 150 26.52 -7.34 -0.35
C ILE A 150 27.36 -8.55 0.10
N GLY A 151 26.73 -9.68 0.44
CA GLY A 151 27.43 -10.91 0.84
C GLY A 151 28.32 -11.50 -0.26
N VAL A 152 27.88 -11.44 -1.52
CA VAL A 152 28.68 -11.89 -2.68
C VAL A 152 29.86 -10.94 -2.95
N ILE A 153 29.67 -9.63 -2.77
CA ILE A 153 30.71 -8.60 -3.00
C ILE A 153 31.77 -8.59 -1.88
N GLN A 154 31.36 -8.70 -0.62
CA GLN A 154 32.28 -8.79 0.52
C GLN A 154 33.08 -10.10 0.49
N GLY A 155 32.63 -11.08 -0.30
CA GLY A 155 33.33 -12.32 -0.59
C GLY A 155 33.40 -13.18 0.65
N SER A 156 32.35 -13.99 0.88
CA SER A 156 32.14 -14.93 1.99
C SER A 156 33.36 -15.15 2.91
N GLN A 157 33.70 -14.14 3.70
CA GLN A 157 34.29 -14.38 5.00
C GLN A 157 33.08 -14.59 5.87
N GLU A 158 32.90 -15.82 6.32
CA GLU A 158 32.14 -16.09 7.53
C GLU A 158 32.83 -15.30 8.66
N THR A 159 32.50 -14.02 8.78
CA THR A 159 32.69 -13.32 10.04
C THR A 159 31.62 -13.88 10.96
N GLU A 160 32.01 -14.78 11.86
CA GLU A 160 31.24 -15.23 13.02
C GLU A 160 30.81 -14.07 13.96
N ASP A 161 31.14 -12.81 13.61
CA ASP A 161 30.87 -11.59 14.38
C ASP A 161 29.87 -10.63 13.69
N ALA A 162 28.89 -11.14 12.95
CA ALA A 162 27.71 -10.34 12.58
C ALA A 162 26.50 -10.84 13.38
N VAL A 163 26.12 -10.04 14.38
CA VAL A 163 24.88 -10.14 15.15
C VAL A 163 23.73 -10.55 14.22
N PRO A 164 22.90 -11.55 14.58
CA PRO A 164 21.73 -11.92 13.79
C PRO A 164 20.66 -10.81 13.93
N ALA A 165 20.82 -9.75 13.15
CA ALA A 165 19.85 -8.67 13.05
C ALA A 165 18.89 -8.91 11.89
N SER A 166 18.20 -10.06 11.86
CA SER A 166 16.96 -10.21 11.06
C SER A 166 16.07 -11.40 11.44
N ALA A 167 16.18 -11.95 12.65
CA ALA A 167 15.11 -12.80 13.18
C ALA A 167 13.98 -11.93 13.77
N SER A 168 13.48 -10.95 13.02
CA SER A 168 12.14 -10.45 13.28
C SER A 168 11.20 -11.59 12.88
N PRO A 169 10.33 -12.08 13.77
CA PRO A 169 9.37 -13.11 13.39
C PRO A 169 8.57 -12.55 12.22
N ARG A 170 8.68 -13.18 11.04
CA ARG A 170 7.85 -12.88 9.87
C ARG A 170 6.42 -12.88 10.36
N LYS A 171 5.83 -11.69 10.49
CA LYS A 171 4.40 -11.58 10.76
C LYS A 171 3.74 -12.19 9.54
N GLU A 172 3.08 -13.32 9.72
CA GLU A 172 2.25 -13.94 8.71
C GLU A 172 1.10 -12.96 8.42
N ARG A 173 1.30 -12.10 7.41
CA ARG A 173 0.36 -11.06 7.01
C ARG A 173 -0.46 -11.62 5.85
N ALA A 174 -1.73 -11.89 6.07
CA ALA A 174 -2.66 -12.18 4.99
C ALA A 174 -2.85 -10.91 4.14
N TYR A 175 -2.62 -11.00 2.83
CA TYR A 175 -2.78 -9.88 1.90
C TYR A 175 -3.36 -10.35 0.56
N ASP A 176 -4.26 -9.55 -0.03
CA ASP A 176 -4.81 -9.72 -1.38
C ASP A 176 -4.17 -8.72 -2.37
N PRO A 177 -3.35 -9.17 -3.34
CA PRO A 177 -2.71 -8.35 -4.39
C PRO A 177 -3.63 -7.48 -5.22
N ASN A 178 -4.91 -7.78 -5.29
CA ASN A 178 -5.87 -7.09 -6.15
C ASN A 178 -6.89 -6.25 -5.37
N ALA A 179 -6.69 -5.99 -4.08
CA ALA A 179 -7.62 -5.16 -3.31
C ALA A 179 -7.66 -3.73 -3.89
N ASP A 180 -8.75 -3.33 -4.55
CA ASP A 180 -8.96 -1.99 -5.10
C ASP A 180 -10.29 -1.40 -4.59
N TYR A 181 -10.26 -0.14 -4.17
CA TYR A 181 -11.43 0.60 -3.70
C TYR A 181 -12.33 1.05 -4.85
N THR A 182 -11.76 1.26 -6.04
CA THR A 182 -12.43 1.96 -7.14
C THR A 182 -13.41 1.10 -7.93
N ASP A 183 -13.29 -0.23 -7.87
CA ASP A 183 -13.96 -1.13 -8.82
C ASP A 183 -15.03 -2.06 -8.22
N LYS A 184 -15.45 -1.81 -6.97
CA LYS A 184 -16.45 -2.66 -6.28
C LYS A 184 -17.82 -2.68 -6.95
N LYS A 185 -18.25 -1.58 -7.60
CA LYS A 185 -19.57 -1.54 -8.27
C LYS A 185 -19.60 -2.30 -9.60
N ALA A 186 -18.51 -2.27 -10.38
CA ALA A 186 -18.42 -3.01 -11.64
C ALA A 186 -18.17 -4.50 -11.41
N SER A 187 -17.31 -4.84 -10.44
CA SER A 187 -17.03 -6.23 -10.07
C SER A 187 -18.27 -6.95 -9.53
N GLN A 188 -19.16 -6.28 -8.78
CA GLN A 188 -20.40 -6.90 -8.30
C GLN A 188 -21.38 -7.19 -9.43
N SER A 189 -21.53 -6.29 -10.41
CA SER A 189 -22.39 -6.54 -11.58
C SER A 189 -21.86 -7.65 -12.46
N ASP A 190 -20.55 -7.79 -12.59
CA ASP A 190 -19.91 -8.84 -13.37
C ASP A 190 -20.01 -10.22 -12.68
N ILE A 191 -19.89 -10.25 -11.35
CA ILE A 191 -20.10 -11.46 -10.55
C ILE A 191 -21.57 -11.91 -10.62
N ASP A 192 -22.52 -10.99 -10.49
CA ASP A 192 -23.96 -11.30 -10.59
C ASP A 192 -24.34 -11.79 -12.00
N SER A 193 -23.67 -11.29 -13.04
CA SER A 193 -23.81 -11.75 -14.43
C SER A 193 -23.30 -13.18 -14.63
N LEU A 194 -22.21 -13.55 -13.95
CA LEU A 194 -21.66 -14.91 -13.97
C LEU A 194 -22.56 -15.91 -13.23
N PHE A 195 -23.16 -15.51 -12.11
CA PHE A 195 -24.11 -16.36 -11.37
C PHE A 195 -25.48 -16.49 -12.05
N SER A 196 -25.93 -15.48 -12.79
CA SER A 196 -27.18 -15.53 -13.57
C SER A 196 -27.03 -16.31 -14.90
N SER A 197 -25.84 -16.36 -15.47
CA SER A 197 -25.54 -17.15 -16.68
C SER A 197 -25.30 -18.64 -16.40
N GLY A 198 -25.30 -19.06 -15.14
CA GLY A 198 -25.06 -20.43 -14.69
C GLY A 198 -26.30 -21.26 -14.36
N LYS A 199 -27.51 -20.81 -14.75
CA LYS A 199 -28.77 -21.58 -14.65
C LYS A 199 -29.34 -21.94 -16.00
#